data_AF-A0A0F3GND9-F1
#
_entry.id   AF-A0A0F3GND9-F1
#
_cell.length_a   1.000
_cell.length_b   1.000
_cell.length_c   1.000
_cell.angle_alpha   90.00
_cell.angle_beta   90.00
_cell.angle_gamma   90.00
#
_symmetry.space_group_name_H-M   'P 1'
#
loop_
_entity.id
_entity.type
_entity.pdbx_description
1 polymer ?
#
loop_
_entity_poly.entity_id
_entity_poly.type
_entity_poly.pdbx_seq_one_letter_code
_entity_poly.pdbx_strand_id
1 'polypeptide(L)'
;MSANMTKTLGLIAGQGELPLAIAREAHQQGFRVFAIGLAPLCDETLKDHVEEFMAISVGKLGSIIGAFKKANVTEAVMGGKVPKTLVYKSKIVPDLKTVGLMMKLKDKSDDSIMLAV
;
A
#
# COMPACT_ATOMS: atom_id res chain seq x y z
N MET A 1 -23.52 5.69 25.58
CA MET A 1 -22.11 5.33 25.32
C MET A 1 -21.89 5.26 23.84
N SER A 2 -21.05 6.13 23.27
CA SER A 2 -20.59 5.95 21.88
C SER A 2 -19.56 4.82 21.89
N ALA A 3 -19.77 3.77 21.10
CA ALA A 3 -18.75 2.76 20.92
C ALA A 3 -17.52 3.44 20.31
N ASN A 4 -16.38 3.43 21.01
CA ASN A 4 -15.11 3.83 20.42
C ASN A 4 -14.77 2.79 19.35
N MET A 5 -15.24 3.03 18.12
CA MET A 5 -14.90 2.23 16.96
C MET A 5 -13.44 2.48 16.65
N THR A 6 -12.58 1.54 17.04
CA THR A 6 -11.17 1.54 16.64
C THR A 6 -11.11 1.51 15.11
N LYS A 7 -10.65 2.62 14.51
CA LYS A 7 -10.55 2.75 13.05
C LYS A 7 -9.36 1.95 12.53
N THR A 8 -9.48 1.41 11.32
CA THR A 8 -8.37 0.72 10.64
C THR A 8 -7.75 1.62 9.59
N LEU A 9 -6.45 1.89 9.71
CA LEU A 9 -5.64 2.55 8.71
C LEU A 9 -5.02 1.52 7.76
N GLY A 10 -5.25 1.69 6.46
CA GLY A 10 -4.49 0.98 5.43
C GLY A 10 -3.10 1.60 5.26
N LEU A 11 -2.06 0.78 5.27
CA LEU A 11 -0.69 1.23 4.99
C LEU A 11 -0.15 0.51 3.76
N ILE A 12 0.14 1.23 2.67
CA ILE A 12 0.90 0.69 1.54
C ILE A 12 2.39 1.01 1.78
N ALA A 13 3.19 -0.01 2.06
CA ALA A 13 4.56 0.11 2.52
C ALA A 13 5.58 -0.19 1.41
N GLY A 14 6.34 0.83 1.02
CA GLY A 14 7.56 0.72 0.22
C GLY A 14 8.81 0.52 1.08
N GLN A 15 9.99 0.81 0.52
CA GLN A 15 11.28 0.66 1.20
C GLN A 15 11.54 1.80 2.21
N GLY A 16 12.26 1.47 3.30
CA GLY A 16 12.82 2.43 4.26
C GLY A 16 12.10 2.40 5.61
N GLU A 17 12.42 3.35 6.49
CA GLU A 17 11.92 3.39 7.87
C GLU A 17 10.53 4.03 8.01
N LEU A 18 10.10 4.80 7.01
CA LEU A 18 8.84 5.55 7.07
C LEU A 18 7.59 4.68 7.30
N PRO A 19 7.41 3.50 6.67
CA PRO A 19 6.28 2.62 6.97
C PRO A 19 6.18 2.24 8.45
N LEU A 20 7.32 1.93 9.08
CA LEU A 20 7.38 1.57 10.48
C LEU A 20 7.05 2.76 11.38
N ALA A 21 7.56 3.96 11.05
CA ALA A 21 7.22 5.18 11.76
C ALA A 21 5.70 5.49 11.69
N ILE A 22 5.09 5.32 10.51
CA ILE A 22 3.64 5.49 10.32
C ILE A 22 2.85 4.49 11.17
N ALA A 23 3.23 3.21 11.15
CA ALA A 23 2.53 2.18 11.91
C ALA A 23 2.54 2.49 13.42
N ARG A 24 3.71 2.87 13.96
CA ARG A 24 3.88 3.25 15.37
C ARG A 24 3.03 4.46 15.75
N GLU A 25 3.01 5.49 14.92
CA GLU A 25 2.22 6.69 15.17
C GLU A 25 0.72 6.42 15.08
N ALA A 26 0.29 5.62 14.11
CA ALA A 26 -1.11 5.20 13.97
C ALA A 26 -1.60 4.46 15.22
N HIS A 27 -0.77 3.57 15.78
CA HIS A 27 -1.07 2.90 17.05
C HIS A 27 -1.19 3.88 18.21
N GLN A 28 -0.31 4.88 18.32
CA GLN A 28 -0.39 5.91 19.36
C GLN A 28 -1.69 6.73 19.27
N GLN A 29 -2.21 6.91 18.06
CA GLN A 29 -3.48 7.58 17.79
C GLN A 29 -4.71 6.66 17.94
N GLY A 30 -4.51 5.39 18.31
CA GLY A 30 -5.58 4.43 18.53
C GLY A 30 -6.15 3.79 17.26
N PHE A 31 -5.42 3.82 16.14
CA PHE A 31 -5.77 3.06 14.96
C PHE A 31 -5.27 1.61 15.05
N ARG A 32 -5.96 0.69 14.39
CA ARG A 32 -5.38 -0.57 13.92
C ARG A 32 -4.75 -0.35 12.55
N VAL A 33 -3.69 -1.07 12.23
CA VAL A 33 -2.95 -0.96 10.98
C VAL A 33 -3.09 -2.25 10.18
N PHE A 34 -3.61 -2.12 8.97
CA PHE A 34 -3.58 -3.17 7.95
C PHE A 34 -2.52 -2.78 6.92
N ALA A 35 -1.38 -3.46 6.91
CA ALA A 35 -0.27 -3.14 6.03
C ALA A 35 -0.19 -4.06 4.80
N ILE A 36 0.08 -3.44 3.67
CA ILE A 36 0.45 -4.11 2.43
C ILE A 36 1.89 -3.73 2.11
N GLY A 37 2.81 -4.67 2.25
CA GLY A 37 4.20 -4.54 1.82
C GLY A 37 4.32 -4.69 0.31
N LEU A 38 4.92 -3.71 -0.37
CA LEU A 38 5.20 -3.77 -1.81
C LEU A 38 6.41 -4.67 -2.07
N ALA A 39 6.16 -5.92 -2.43
CA ALA A 39 7.23 -6.88 -2.73
C ALA A 39 7.94 -6.56 -4.06
N PRO A 40 9.27 -6.75 -4.16
CA PRO A 40 10.19 -7.22 -3.10
C PRO A 40 10.84 -6.08 -2.29
N LEU A 41 10.27 -4.87 -2.29
CA LEU A 41 10.90 -3.67 -1.69
C LEU A 41 10.66 -3.54 -0.19
N CYS A 42 9.51 -4.02 0.28
CA CYS A 42 9.10 -3.86 1.66
C CYS A 42 10.00 -4.64 2.60
N ASP A 43 10.24 -4.06 3.78
CA ASP A 43 10.81 -4.78 4.91
C ASP A 43 9.72 -5.66 5.56
N GLU A 44 9.93 -6.98 5.57
CA GLU A 44 8.96 -7.92 6.16
C GLU A 44 8.89 -7.83 7.69
N THR A 45 9.87 -7.21 8.35
CA THR A 45 9.82 -6.96 9.81
C THR A 45 8.64 -6.06 10.20
N LEU A 46 8.07 -5.31 9.26
CA LEU A 46 6.85 -4.53 9.48
C LEU A 46 5.69 -5.38 9.99
N LYS A 47 5.63 -6.67 9.65
CA LYS A 47 4.57 -7.59 10.10
C LYS A 47 4.49 -7.72 11.63
N ASP A 48 5.59 -7.48 12.34
CA ASP A 48 5.66 -7.58 13.79
C ASP A 48 5.16 -6.30 14.49
N HIS A 49 4.79 -5.29 13.70
CA HIS A 49 4.39 -3.96 14.17
C HIS A 49 2.99 -3.53 13.70
N VAL A 50 2.20 -4.47 13.16
CA VAL A 50 0.86 -4.21 12.61
C VAL A 50 -0.06 -5.39 12.90
N GLU A 51 -1.37 -5.17 12.88
CA GLU A 51 -2.34 -6.22 13.16
C GLU A 51 -2.47 -7.22 12.00
N GLU A 52 -2.33 -6.73 10.77
CA GLU A 52 -2.42 -7.55 9.56
C GLU A 52 -1.37 -7.09 8.54
N PHE A 53 -0.67 -8.05 7.94
CA PHE A 53 0.36 -7.78 6.94
C PHE A 53 0.22 -8.71 5.74
N MET A 54 0.33 -8.15 4.54
CA MET A 54 0.44 -8.92 3.30
C MET A 54 1.51 -8.35 2.37
N ALA A 55 2.38 -9.21 1.84
CA ALA A 55 3.30 -8.85 0.78
C ALA A 55 2.60 -8.99 -0.59
N ILE A 56 2.49 -7.90 -1.34
CA ILE A 56 1.87 -7.86 -2.68
C ILE A 56 2.84 -7.19 -3.65
N SER A 57 2.99 -7.77 -4.85
CA SER A 57 3.81 -7.16 -5.90
C SER A 57 3.24 -5.81 -6.33
N VAL A 58 4.13 -4.83 -6.56
CA VAL A 58 3.78 -3.45 -6.97
C VAL A 58 2.87 -3.36 -8.20
N GLY A 59 2.88 -4.35 -9.10
CA GLY A 59 2.00 -4.38 -10.28
C GLY A 59 0.59 -4.89 -10.04
N LYS A 60 0.25 -5.31 -8.82
CA LYS A 60 -1.04 -5.94 -8.51
C LYS A 60 -1.97 -4.98 -7.78
N LEU A 61 -2.19 -3.77 -8.32
CA LEU A 61 -3.03 -2.74 -7.69
C LEU A 61 -4.44 -3.26 -7.37
N GLY A 62 -5.02 -4.07 -8.26
CA GLY A 62 -6.31 -4.69 -8.02
C GLY A 62 -6.32 -5.65 -6.83
N SER A 63 -5.22 -6.36 -6.60
CA SER A 63 -5.05 -7.19 -5.40
C SER A 63 -4.94 -6.35 -4.13
N ILE A 64 -4.22 -5.20 -4.19
CA ILE A 64 -4.11 -4.24 -3.08
C ILE A 64 -5.49 -3.69 -2.71
N ILE A 65 -6.24 -3.18 -3.69
CA ILE A 65 -7.59 -2.65 -3.49
C ILE A 65 -8.54 -3.75 -2.97
N GLY A 66 -8.45 -4.96 -3.52
CA GLY A 66 -9.25 -6.10 -3.09
C GLY A 66 -8.99 -6.50 -1.63
N ALA A 67 -7.72 -6.46 -1.21
CA ALA A 67 -7.31 -6.68 0.16
C ALA A 67 -7.93 -5.66 1.13
N PHE A 68 -7.76 -4.36 0.86
CA PHE A 68 -8.35 -3.30 1.68
C PHE A 68 -9.88 -3.39 1.76
N LYS A 69 -10.56 -3.69 0.64
CA LYS A 69 -12.02 -3.89 0.64
C LYS A 69 -12.45 -5.05 1.51
N LYS A 70 -11.76 -6.20 1.46
CA LYS A 70 -12.06 -7.36 2.31
C LYS A 70 -11.85 -7.05 3.79
N ALA A 71 -10.87 -6.21 4.11
CA ALA A 71 -10.56 -5.77 5.46
C ALA A 71 -11.37 -4.55 5.94
N ASN A 72 -12.34 -4.07 5.14
CA ASN A 72 -13.14 -2.86 5.42
C ASN A 72 -12.29 -1.61 5.71
N VAL A 73 -11.12 -1.50 5.07
CA VAL A 73 -10.26 -0.32 5.14
C VAL A 73 -10.86 0.79 4.29
N THR A 74 -11.14 1.94 4.90
CA THR A 74 -11.73 3.11 4.24
C THR A 74 -10.75 4.26 4.05
N GLU A 75 -9.65 4.27 4.81
CA GLU A 75 -8.61 5.30 4.75
C GLU A 75 -7.26 4.59 4.63
N ALA A 76 -6.43 5.04 3.70
CA ALA A 76 -5.10 4.46 3.49
C ALA A 76 -4.05 5.53 3.24
N VAL A 77 -2.82 5.23 3.64
CA VAL A 77 -1.62 6.06 3.44
C VAL A 77 -0.55 5.23 2.74
N MET A 78 0.24 5.88 1.90
CA MET A 78 1.42 5.29 1.27
C MET A 78 2.68 5.82 1.95
N GLY A 79 3.57 4.92 2.35
CA GLY A 79 4.82 5.28 3.03
C GLY A 79 6.01 4.51 2.47
N GLY A 80 7.15 5.17 2.33
CA GLY A 80 8.39 4.56 1.85
C GLY A 80 8.63 4.77 0.35
N LYS A 81 9.81 4.35 -0.10
CA LYS A 81 10.30 4.56 -1.47
C LYS A 81 9.88 3.41 -2.38
N VAL A 82 9.52 3.75 -3.62
CA VAL A 82 9.30 2.80 -4.71
C VAL A 82 10.23 3.17 -5.87
N PRO A 83 11.38 2.49 -6.06
CA PRO A 83 12.31 2.82 -7.12
C PRO A 83 11.68 2.65 -8.51
N LYS A 84 11.87 3.65 -9.39
CA LYS A 84 11.46 3.62 -10.80
C LYS A 84 11.94 2.37 -11.53
N THR A 85 13.15 1.90 -11.22
CA THR A 85 13.72 0.68 -11.82
C THR A 85 12.85 -0.54 -11.55
N LEU A 86 12.18 -0.60 -10.39
CA LEU A 86 11.26 -1.69 -10.13
C LEU A 86 10.07 -1.59 -11.08
N VAL A 87 9.39 -0.44 -11.10
CA VAL A 87 8.18 -0.19 -11.91
C VAL A 87 8.41 -0.37 -13.41
N TYR A 88 9.55 0.09 -13.95
CA TYR A 88 9.81 0.11 -15.40
C TYR A 88 10.75 -0.98 -15.92
N LYS A 89 11.71 -1.47 -15.12
CA LYS A 89 12.74 -2.42 -15.59
C LYS A 89 12.52 -3.87 -15.13
N SER A 90 11.67 -4.09 -14.13
CA SER A 90 11.41 -5.44 -13.61
C SER A 90 10.31 -6.12 -14.41
N LYS A 91 10.33 -7.46 -14.49
CA LYS A 91 9.21 -8.28 -15.02
C LYS A 91 8.01 -8.25 -14.06
N ILE A 92 7.49 -7.07 -13.77
CA ILE A 92 6.24 -6.91 -13.04
C ILE A 92 5.12 -7.37 -13.96
N VAL A 93 4.30 -8.30 -13.49
CA VAL A 93 3.10 -8.73 -14.20
C VAL A 93 1.92 -7.91 -13.65
N PRO A 94 1.41 -6.93 -14.40
CA PRO A 94 0.29 -6.12 -13.94
C PRO A 94 -1.01 -6.94 -13.93
N ASP A 95 -1.86 -6.71 -12.94
CA ASP A 95 -3.22 -7.29 -12.96
C ASP A 95 -4.15 -6.50 -13.89
N LEU A 96 -5.31 -7.08 -14.23
CA LEU A 96 -6.26 -6.46 -15.18
C LEU A 96 -6.69 -5.05 -14.76
N LYS A 97 -6.81 -4.78 -13.46
CA LYS A 97 -7.15 -3.44 -12.96
C LYS A 97 -6.00 -2.47 -13.20
N THR A 98 -4.77 -2.90 -12.95
CA THR A 98 -3.54 -2.12 -13.20
C THR A 98 -3.36 -1.84 -14.69
N VAL A 99 -3.58 -2.83 -15.55
CA VAL A 99 -3.58 -2.66 -17.01
C VAL A 99 -4.64 -1.63 -17.44
N GLY A 100 -5.86 -1.76 -16.93
CA GLY A 100 -6.94 -0.83 -17.22
C GLY A 100 -6.64 0.61 -16.79
N LEU A 101 -5.97 0.80 -15.65
CA LEU A 101 -5.50 2.10 -15.19
C LEU A 101 -4.43 2.66 -16.15
N MET A 102 -3.39 1.88 -16.44
CA MET A 102 -2.28 2.29 -17.31
C MET A 102 -2.73 2.67 -18.72
N MET A 103 -3.75 2.00 -19.28
CA MET A 103 -4.32 2.33 -20.59
C MET A 103 -5.07 3.66 -20.61
N LYS A 104 -5.50 4.16 -19.44
CA LYS A 104 -6.20 5.45 -19.31
C LYS A 104 -5.26 6.63 -19.06
N LEU A 105 -3.98 6.35 -18.76
CA LEU A 105 -2.99 7.39 -18.49
C LEU A 105 -2.55 8.07 -19.80
N LYS A 106 -2.44 9.41 -19.76
CA LYS A 106 -1.96 10.21 -20.89
C LYS A 106 -0.49 9.92 -21.21
N ASP A 107 0.31 9.70 -20.17
CA ASP A 107 1.68 9.23 -20.24
C ASP A 107 2.00 8.36 -19.01
N LYS A 108 3.10 7.61 -19.06
CA LYS A 108 3.52 6.74 -17.97
C LYS A 108 4.53 7.43 -17.04
N SER A 109 4.45 8.75 -16.86
CA SER A 109 5.29 9.45 -15.87
C SER A 109 4.82 9.15 -14.43
N ASP A 110 5.70 9.33 -13.46
CA ASP A 110 5.36 9.15 -12.04
C ASP A 110 4.16 10.01 -11.63
N ASP A 111 4.15 11.28 -12.03
CA ASP A 111 3.09 12.23 -11.68
C ASP A 111 1.74 11.77 -12.24
N SER A 112 1.71 11.34 -13.51
CA SER A 112 0.50 10.79 -14.15
C SER A 112 0.00 9.52 -13.45
N ILE A 113 0.91 8.63 -13.02
CA ILE A 113 0.54 7.41 -12.31
C ILE A 113 0.00 7.73 -10.92
N MET A 114 0.63 8.65 -10.19
CA MET A 114 0.28 9.00 -8.82
C MET A 114 -1.05 9.77 -8.74
N LEU A 115 -1.37 10.59 -9.75
CA LEU A 115 -2.65 11.32 -9.82
C LEU A 115 -3.85 10.44 -10.20
N ALA A 116 -3.60 9.26 -10.78
CA ALA A 116 -4.66 8.41 -11.29
C ALA A 116 -5.16 7.34 -10.30
N VAL A 117 -4.50 7.23 -9.13
CA VAL A 117 -4.83 6.29 -8.04
C VAL A 117 -5.58 6.97 -6.90
#